data_AF-A0A7Y8NV95-F1
#
_entry.id   AF-A0A7Y8NV95-F1
#
_cell.length_a   1.000
_cell.length_b   1.000
_cell.length_c   1.000
_cell.angle_alpha   90.00
_cell.angle_beta   90.00
_cell.angle_gamma   90.00
#
_symmetry.space_group_name_H-M   'P 1'
#
loop_
_entity.id
_entity.type
_entity.pdbx_description
1 polymer ?
#
loop_
_entity_poly.entity_id
_entity_poly.type
_entity_poly.pdbx_seq_one_letter_code
_entity_poly.pdbx_strand_id
1 'polypeptide(L)'
;MRILYLLLLTVFVQLSFAQSVYKDKKAPIENRIKDLVSKMTLEEKILQLNQYNAGRNTNVNNIGAEIKEIPSGIGSLIFFSADPVLRNQIQKKAMEESRLGIPILFGFDVIHGFRTVYPISLAQACSWNTDLVTQVSSVAAKEACLSGIDWTFSPMIDVARDPRWGRVSEGYGEDPYTNAMFGVATVKGYQGKDLSNPYSIAACLKHYVGYGMSEGGRDYHFSDVSPQSLWETYLVPYQACVKAGAATLMSAFNDISGVPASANHYTLTEILKKRWGHDGFVVSDWNSVEQLIAQGVAKDRKEAGLKAFMAGVEMDMMDKVYLENFQQLIKENKIPMSRIDDAVARILRVKFRLGLFDEPYTTVVDEKDRYLQPESRTLASKLAEESMVLLKNKNGILPLSSEVKKIAVIGPMAKDKSNLLGSWSYNGREKDVESIYEGLEKEFGTKVQLSYAKGCAFDGTDETELDEA
;
A
#
# COMPACT_ATOMS: atom_id res chain seq x y z
N MET A 1 35.25 79.56 -21.92
CA MET A 1 34.19 78.56 -22.15
C MET A 1 34.62 77.26 -21.48
N ARG A 2 34.04 76.96 -20.30
CA ARG A 2 34.41 75.81 -19.47
C ARG A 2 33.49 74.62 -19.76
N ILE A 3 34.14 73.46 -19.81
CA ILE A 3 33.66 72.09 -19.99
C ILE A 3 32.71 71.67 -18.85
N LEU A 4 31.64 70.93 -19.17
CA LEU A 4 31.09 69.91 -18.27
C LEU A 4 30.31 68.84 -19.07
N TYR A 5 30.89 67.64 -19.18
CA TYR A 5 30.21 66.42 -19.59
C TYR A 5 29.53 65.83 -18.34
N LEU A 6 28.21 65.60 -18.39
CA LEU A 6 27.49 64.82 -17.39
C LEU A 6 27.26 63.41 -17.93
N LEU A 7 27.98 62.43 -17.38
CA LEU A 7 27.69 61.01 -17.56
C LEU A 7 26.58 60.61 -16.57
N LEU A 8 25.43 60.17 -17.09
CA LEU A 8 24.38 59.51 -16.32
C LEU A 8 24.60 57.99 -16.42
N LEU A 9 25.13 57.40 -15.35
CA LEU A 9 25.18 55.96 -15.14
C LEU A 9 23.86 55.52 -14.51
N THR A 10 22.97 54.91 -15.28
CA THR A 10 21.81 54.16 -14.75
C THR A 10 22.25 52.74 -14.40
N VAL A 11 22.40 52.47 -13.11
CA VAL A 11 22.63 51.13 -12.57
C VAL A 11 21.34 50.33 -12.68
N PHE A 12 21.27 49.37 -13.60
CA PHE A 12 20.26 48.32 -13.59
C PHE A 12 20.56 47.35 -12.44
N VAL A 13 19.82 47.45 -11.34
CA VAL A 13 19.79 46.40 -10.32
C VAL A 13 18.95 45.25 -10.86
N GLN A 14 19.59 44.22 -11.42
CA GLN A 14 18.94 42.94 -11.64
C GLN A 14 18.71 42.28 -10.27
N LEU A 15 17.48 42.33 -9.78
CA LEU A 15 17.01 41.46 -8.70
C LEU A 15 17.00 40.02 -9.23
N SER A 16 18.14 39.34 -9.08
CA SER A 16 18.20 37.88 -9.13
C SER A 16 17.32 37.36 -7.98
N PHE A 17 16.10 36.93 -8.28
CA PHE A 17 15.36 36.06 -7.36
C PHE A 17 16.19 34.77 -7.25
N ALA A 18 16.91 34.62 -6.14
CA ALA A 18 17.62 33.38 -5.86
C ALA A 18 16.62 32.22 -5.94
N GLN A 19 16.90 31.25 -6.81
CA GLN A 19 16.07 30.06 -6.97
C GLN A 19 15.93 29.36 -5.62
N SER A 20 14.69 29.10 -5.18
CA SER A 20 14.42 28.40 -3.92
C SER A 20 15.17 27.08 -3.85
N VAL A 21 15.85 26.80 -2.73
CA VAL A 21 16.68 25.59 -2.56
C VAL A 21 15.87 24.32 -2.80
N TYR A 22 14.60 24.28 -2.39
CA TYR A 22 13.76 23.09 -2.63
C TYR A 22 13.54 22.75 -4.11
N LYS A 23 13.74 23.71 -5.03
CA LYS A 23 13.67 23.52 -6.48
C LYS A 23 15.02 23.18 -7.11
N ASP A 24 16.12 23.17 -6.36
CA ASP A 24 17.41 22.74 -6.85
C ASP A 24 17.57 21.22 -6.70
N LYS A 25 17.48 20.50 -7.82
CA LYS A 25 17.65 19.03 -7.88
C LYS A 25 19.01 18.55 -7.33
N LYS A 26 20.04 19.41 -7.33
CA LYS A 26 21.38 19.07 -6.84
C LYS A 26 21.54 19.28 -5.34
N ALA A 27 20.63 20.01 -4.70
CA ALA A 27 20.68 20.24 -3.26
C ALA A 27 20.33 18.95 -2.49
N PRO A 28 20.96 18.68 -1.33
CA PRO A 28 20.59 17.56 -0.47
C PRO A 28 19.10 17.59 -0.10
N ILE A 29 18.44 16.43 -0.11
CA ILE A 29 17.00 16.29 0.16
C ILE A 29 16.60 17.01 1.47
N GLU A 30 17.36 16.84 2.56
CA GLU A 30 17.05 17.50 3.84
C GLU A 30 17.10 19.04 3.78
N ASN A 31 18.01 19.60 2.98
CA ASN A 31 18.07 21.05 2.76
C ASN A 31 16.85 21.53 1.95
N ARG A 32 16.45 20.74 0.94
CA ARG A 32 15.23 21.02 0.15
C ARG A 32 13.98 20.98 1.02
N ILE A 33 13.86 19.98 1.91
CA ILE A 33 12.74 19.86 2.86
C ILE A 33 12.70 21.04 3.81
N LYS A 34 13.82 21.36 4.48
CA LYS A 34 13.90 22.49 5.43
C LYS A 34 13.50 23.80 4.76
N ASP A 35 14.01 24.03 3.55
CA ASP A 35 13.69 25.21 2.75
C ASP A 35 12.20 25.28 2.39
N LEU A 36 11.58 24.15 2.00
CA LEU A 36 10.17 24.06 1.67
C LEU A 36 9.28 24.26 2.89
N VAL A 37 9.51 23.54 3.99
CA VAL A 37 8.72 23.62 5.23
C VAL A 37 8.72 25.04 5.81
N SER A 38 9.84 25.76 5.69
CA SER A 38 9.94 27.17 6.14
C SER A 38 9.07 28.13 5.35
N LYS A 39 8.68 27.78 4.12
CA LYS A 39 7.84 28.60 3.24
C LYS A 39 6.36 28.24 3.34
N MET A 40 6.01 27.10 3.93
CA MET A 40 4.63 26.61 3.99
C MET A 40 3.79 27.37 5.03
N THR A 41 2.56 27.70 4.67
CA THR A 41 1.54 28.16 5.62
C THR A 41 1.06 27.00 6.48
N LEU A 42 0.36 27.31 7.58
CA LEU A 42 -0.25 26.27 8.40
C LEU A 42 -1.26 25.43 7.61
N GLU A 43 -2.07 26.06 6.75
CA GLU A 43 -3.05 25.37 5.93
C GLU A 43 -2.40 24.39 4.95
N GLU A 44 -1.34 24.82 4.25
CA GLU A 44 -0.58 23.94 3.35
C GLU A 44 0.06 22.78 4.13
N LYS A 45 0.54 23.02 5.35
CA LYS A 45 1.07 21.96 6.22
C LYS A 45 -0.02 20.96 6.58
N ILE A 46 -1.20 21.42 7.01
CA ILE A 46 -2.32 20.54 7.36
C ILE A 46 -2.79 19.73 6.14
N LEU A 47 -2.91 20.34 4.95
CA LEU A 47 -3.29 19.61 3.74
C LEU A 47 -2.33 18.47 3.41
N GLN A 48 -1.02 18.62 3.66
CA GLN A 48 -0.04 17.55 3.48
C GLN A 48 -0.27 16.34 4.41
N LEU A 49 -0.91 16.55 5.56
CA LEU A 49 -1.22 15.50 6.54
C LEU A 49 -2.53 14.76 6.24
N ASN A 50 -3.15 14.97 5.09
CA ASN A 50 -4.44 14.35 4.75
C ASN A 50 -4.34 13.53 3.46
N GLN A 51 -5.07 12.42 3.44
CA GLN A 51 -5.28 11.58 2.28
C GLN A 51 -6.76 11.41 1.99
N TYR A 52 -7.13 11.69 0.75
CA TYR A 52 -8.49 11.54 0.20
C TYR A 52 -8.54 10.37 -0.77
N ASN A 53 -9.71 10.03 -1.30
CA ASN A 53 -9.83 9.13 -2.44
C ASN A 53 -10.08 9.92 -3.74
N ALA A 54 -9.55 9.39 -4.83
CA ALA A 54 -9.89 9.76 -6.19
C ALA A 54 -10.57 8.56 -6.85
N GLY A 55 -11.83 8.75 -7.24
CA GLY A 55 -12.73 7.66 -7.63
C GLY A 55 -13.46 7.02 -6.44
N ARG A 56 -14.38 6.10 -6.75
CA ARG A 56 -15.25 5.44 -5.78
C ARG A 56 -14.61 4.15 -5.26
N ASN A 57 -14.64 3.94 -3.95
CA ASN A 57 -14.39 2.63 -3.34
C ASN A 57 -15.72 1.92 -3.06
N THR A 58 -15.86 0.68 -3.55
CA THR A 58 -17.05 -0.16 -3.34
C THR A 58 -16.79 -1.32 -2.40
N ASN A 59 -15.59 -1.44 -1.83
CA ASN A 59 -15.32 -2.42 -0.78
C ASN A 59 -16.28 -2.18 0.39
N VAL A 60 -17.05 -3.22 0.76
CA VAL A 60 -18.10 -3.14 1.79
C VAL A 60 -17.57 -2.70 3.15
N ASN A 61 -16.30 -3.00 3.45
CA ASN A 61 -15.67 -2.60 4.71
C ASN A 61 -15.24 -1.13 4.71
N ASN A 62 -14.98 -0.54 3.53
CA ASN A 62 -14.39 0.79 3.36
C ASN A 62 -15.06 1.57 2.21
N ILE A 63 -16.40 1.66 2.20
CA ILE A 63 -17.11 2.35 1.11
C ILE A 63 -16.73 3.83 1.11
N GLY A 64 -16.24 4.32 -0.02
CA GLY A 64 -15.78 5.70 -0.20
C GLY A 64 -16.42 6.34 -1.42
N ALA A 65 -17.14 7.44 -1.23
CA ALA A 65 -17.68 8.23 -2.34
C ALA A 65 -16.58 9.04 -3.02
N GLU A 66 -16.72 9.30 -4.33
CA GLU A 66 -15.78 10.15 -5.05
C GLU A 66 -15.81 11.59 -4.51
N ILE A 67 -14.64 12.15 -4.23
CA ILE A 67 -14.49 13.56 -3.86
C ILE A 67 -14.35 14.40 -5.12
N LYS A 68 -15.39 15.18 -5.43
CA LYS A 68 -15.48 15.97 -6.67
C LYS A 68 -14.44 17.09 -6.77
N GLU A 69 -14.10 17.70 -5.65
CA GLU A 69 -13.14 18.81 -5.58
C GLU A 69 -11.94 18.40 -4.73
N ILE A 70 -10.90 17.92 -5.41
CA ILE A 70 -9.64 17.56 -4.79
C ILE A 70 -8.82 18.84 -4.57
N PRO A 71 -8.44 19.19 -3.32
CA PRO A 71 -7.58 20.34 -3.07
C PRO A 71 -6.21 20.15 -3.75
N SER A 72 -5.75 21.15 -4.50
CA SER A 72 -4.46 21.08 -5.23
C SER A 72 -3.25 20.93 -4.30
N GLY A 73 -3.37 21.24 -3.01
CA GLY A 73 -2.34 21.07 -2.00
C GLY A 73 -2.43 19.79 -1.16
N ILE A 74 -3.34 18.85 -1.46
CA ILE A 74 -3.55 17.63 -0.67
C ILE A 74 -2.27 16.78 -0.57
N GLY A 75 -2.07 16.11 0.56
CA GLY A 75 -0.92 15.25 0.80
C GLY A 75 -0.89 14.04 -0.13
N SER A 76 -2.01 13.31 -0.18
CA SER A 76 -2.13 12.08 -0.95
C SER A 76 -3.55 11.81 -1.42
N LEU A 77 -3.68 10.93 -2.40
CA LEU A 77 -4.92 10.33 -2.86
C LEU A 77 -4.82 8.80 -2.88
N ILE A 78 -5.86 8.10 -2.43
CA ILE A 78 -6.11 6.71 -2.80
C ILE A 78 -6.67 6.71 -4.23
N PHE A 79 -5.92 6.17 -5.18
CA PHE A 79 -6.18 6.37 -6.61
C PHE A 79 -6.82 5.12 -7.25
N PHE A 80 -8.15 5.08 -7.28
CA PHE A 80 -8.90 3.89 -7.72
C PHE A 80 -9.01 3.73 -9.24
N SER A 81 -8.76 4.79 -10.04
CA SER A 81 -9.01 4.72 -11.49
C SER A 81 -7.93 3.98 -12.28
N ALA A 82 -6.70 3.87 -11.74
CA ALA A 82 -5.54 3.32 -12.47
C ALA A 82 -5.30 3.98 -13.85
N ASP A 83 -5.77 5.22 -14.03
CA ASP A 83 -5.66 5.98 -15.28
C ASP A 83 -4.50 6.99 -15.20
N PRO A 84 -3.39 6.75 -15.92
CA PRO A 84 -2.21 7.63 -15.89
C PRO A 84 -2.50 9.01 -16.51
N VAL A 85 -3.47 9.13 -17.42
CA VAL A 85 -3.86 10.43 -18.00
C VAL A 85 -4.56 11.27 -16.95
N LEU A 86 -5.57 10.71 -16.28
CA LEU A 86 -6.26 11.38 -15.18
C LEU A 86 -5.29 11.73 -14.04
N ARG A 87 -4.39 10.81 -13.67
CA ARG A 87 -3.37 11.05 -12.65
C ARG A 87 -2.49 12.25 -13.01
N ASN A 88 -2.02 12.34 -14.25
CA ASN A 88 -1.21 13.47 -14.71
C ASN A 88 -1.99 14.78 -14.72
N GLN A 89 -3.29 14.76 -15.06
CA GLN A 89 -4.15 15.95 -14.97
C GLN A 89 -4.28 16.45 -13.53
N ILE A 90 -4.53 15.55 -12.57
CA ILE A 90 -4.63 15.91 -11.14
C ILE A 90 -3.29 16.44 -10.64
N GLN A 91 -2.18 15.76 -10.96
CA GLN A 91 -0.86 16.19 -10.53
C GLN A 91 -0.48 17.55 -11.12
N LYS A 92 -0.82 17.80 -12.40
CA LYS A 92 -0.58 19.09 -13.05
C LYS A 92 -1.25 20.25 -12.30
N LYS A 93 -2.50 20.05 -11.84
CA LYS A 93 -3.17 21.05 -10.98
C LYS A 93 -2.41 21.30 -9.68
N ALA A 94 -1.92 20.26 -9.02
CA ALA A 94 -1.10 20.42 -7.82
C ALA A 94 0.19 21.20 -8.09
N MET A 95 0.85 20.93 -9.22
CA MET A 95 2.11 21.57 -9.58
C MET A 95 1.96 23.03 -10.05
N GLU A 96 0.88 23.34 -10.79
CA GLU A 96 0.72 24.62 -11.48
C GLU A 96 -0.26 25.58 -10.79
N GLU A 97 -1.26 25.06 -10.08
CA GLU A 97 -2.32 25.87 -9.45
C GLU A 97 -2.13 26.03 -7.93
N SER A 98 -1.24 25.24 -7.30
CA SER A 98 -0.84 25.47 -5.91
C SER A 98 0.35 26.42 -5.80
N ARG A 99 0.41 27.20 -4.71
CA ARG A 99 1.43 28.25 -4.52
C ARG A 99 2.87 27.71 -4.51
N LEU A 100 3.09 26.51 -3.97
CA LEU A 100 4.42 25.92 -3.78
C LEU A 100 4.75 24.81 -4.78
N GLY A 101 3.77 24.32 -5.56
CA GLY A 101 3.95 23.23 -6.51
C GLY A 101 4.39 21.94 -5.81
N ILE A 102 3.68 21.53 -4.75
CA ILE A 102 3.99 20.31 -4.02
C ILE A 102 3.23 19.14 -4.67
N PRO A 103 3.91 18.09 -5.15
CA PRO A 103 3.25 16.96 -5.79
C PRO A 103 2.40 16.17 -4.79
N ILE A 104 1.31 15.58 -5.27
CA ILE A 104 0.46 14.63 -4.56
C ILE A 104 1.06 13.23 -4.65
N LEU A 105 0.96 12.43 -3.57
CA LEU A 105 1.23 10.99 -3.59
C LEU A 105 -0.01 10.21 -4.00
N PHE A 106 0.10 9.33 -4.99
CA PHE A 106 -0.99 8.45 -5.41
C PHE A 106 -0.79 7.03 -4.83
N GLY A 107 -1.62 6.68 -3.85
CA GLY A 107 -1.60 5.43 -3.11
C GLY A 107 -2.61 4.40 -3.64
N PHE A 108 -2.28 3.10 -3.59
CA PHE A 108 -3.24 2.03 -3.89
C PHE A 108 -2.87 0.68 -3.24
N ASP A 109 -3.85 -0.19 -3.04
CA ASP A 109 -3.63 -1.57 -2.59
C ASP A 109 -3.12 -2.45 -3.75
N VAL A 110 -1.80 -2.69 -3.77
CA VAL A 110 -1.12 -3.58 -4.70
C VAL A 110 -0.58 -4.75 -3.88
N ILE A 111 -1.43 -5.72 -3.55
CA ILE A 111 -1.13 -6.72 -2.51
C ILE A 111 -0.33 -7.89 -3.08
N HIS A 112 -0.91 -8.65 -4.00
CA HIS A 112 -0.28 -9.81 -4.64
C HIS A 112 -0.30 -9.69 -6.17
N GLY A 113 -0.15 -8.47 -6.66
CA GLY A 113 -0.20 -8.15 -8.08
C GLY A 113 -1.00 -6.88 -8.33
N PHE A 114 -1.06 -6.48 -9.60
CA PHE A 114 -1.86 -5.33 -10.03
C PHE A 114 -2.88 -5.78 -11.09
N ARG A 115 -2.46 -5.93 -12.34
CA ARG A 115 -3.26 -6.54 -13.42
C ARG A 115 -2.85 -7.98 -13.66
N THR A 116 -1.54 -8.25 -13.68
CA THR A 116 -1.02 -9.59 -13.47
C THR A 116 -1.16 -9.91 -11.99
N VAL A 117 -2.07 -10.84 -11.67
CA VAL A 117 -2.34 -11.29 -10.30
C VAL A 117 -1.58 -12.58 -10.03
N TYR A 118 -0.87 -12.62 -8.91
CA TYR A 118 -0.08 -13.76 -8.44
C TYR A 118 -0.86 -14.49 -7.32
N PRO A 119 -0.40 -15.68 -6.86
CA PRO A 119 -1.01 -16.31 -5.70
C PRO A 119 -1.09 -15.33 -4.52
N ILE A 120 -2.15 -15.43 -3.71
CA ILE A 120 -2.27 -14.68 -2.45
C ILE A 120 -1.01 -14.84 -1.60
N SER A 121 -0.65 -13.84 -0.78
CA SER A 121 0.61 -13.83 0.00
C SER A 121 0.84 -15.10 0.81
N LEU A 122 -0.23 -15.67 1.38
CA LEU A 122 -0.15 -16.92 2.13
C LEU A 122 0.32 -18.10 1.27
N ALA A 123 -0.15 -18.17 0.02
CA ALA A 123 0.32 -19.16 -0.94
C ALA A 123 1.76 -18.87 -1.39
N GLN A 124 2.12 -17.59 -1.59
CA GLN A 124 3.51 -17.23 -1.93
C GLN A 124 4.49 -17.72 -0.86
N ALA A 125 4.13 -17.67 0.42
CA ALA A 125 4.96 -18.18 1.52
C ALA A 125 5.25 -19.69 1.39
N CYS A 126 4.30 -20.46 0.84
CA CYS A 126 4.46 -21.89 0.61
C CYS A 126 5.53 -22.23 -0.44
N SER A 127 5.94 -21.27 -1.28
CA SER A 127 7.05 -21.45 -2.22
C SER A 127 8.42 -21.50 -1.54
N TRP A 128 8.54 -20.92 -0.35
CA TRP A 128 9.83 -20.66 0.32
C TRP A 128 10.85 -19.92 -0.56
N ASN A 129 10.37 -19.20 -1.59
CA ASN A 129 11.20 -18.54 -2.59
C ASN A 129 11.05 -17.02 -2.55
N THR A 130 11.84 -16.38 -1.69
CA THR A 130 11.84 -14.91 -1.55
C THR A 130 12.35 -14.19 -2.80
N ASP A 131 13.20 -14.83 -3.60
CA ASP A 131 13.73 -14.21 -4.83
C ASP A 131 12.65 -14.12 -5.91
N LEU A 132 11.76 -15.13 -5.97
CA LEU A 132 10.60 -15.09 -6.87
C LEU A 132 9.58 -14.04 -6.40
N VAL A 133 9.33 -13.93 -5.10
CA VAL A 133 8.47 -12.86 -4.55
C VAL A 133 9.02 -11.46 -4.84
N THR A 134 10.34 -11.27 -4.72
CA THR A 134 10.99 -10.00 -5.11
C THR A 134 10.72 -9.66 -6.58
N GLN A 135 10.79 -10.64 -7.48
CA GLN A 135 10.55 -10.44 -8.91
C GLN A 135 9.10 -10.07 -9.21
N VAL A 136 8.12 -10.79 -8.65
CA VAL A 136 6.70 -10.51 -8.92
C VAL A 136 6.26 -9.18 -8.30
N SER A 137 6.78 -8.81 -7.14
CA SER A 137 6.55 -7.49 -6.55
C SER A 137 7.12 -6.36 -7.41
N SER A 138 8.27 -6.58 -8.08
CA SER A 138 8.83 -5.62 -9.05
C SER A 138 7.95 -5.47 -10.29
N VAL A 139 7.37 -6.57 -10.79
CA VAL A 139 6.38 -6.50 -11.87
C VAL A 139 5.15 -5.72 -11.43
N ALA A 140 4.62 -6.01 -10.24
CA ALA A 140 3.47 -5.30 -9.70
C ALA A 140 3.74 -3.79 -9.54
N ALA A 141 4.94 -3.42 -9.08
CA ALA A 141 5.37 -2.02 -9.02
C ALA A 141 5.39 -1.35 -10.39
N LYS A 142 5.98 -2.01 -11.40
CA LYS A 142 6.01 -1.49 -12.77
C LYS A 142 4.60 -1.28 -13.33
N GLU A 143 3.72 -2.27 -13.20
CA GLU A 143 2.32 -2.13 -13.63
C GLU A 143 1.62 -0.97 -12.91
N ALA A 144 1.85 -0.82 -11.61
CA ALA A 144 1.27 0.25 -10.79
C ALA A 144 1.80 1.65 -11.16
N CYS A 145 3.13 1.82 -11.34
CA CYS A 145 3.75 3.07 -11.78
C CYS A 145 3.18 3.57 -13.11
N LEU A 146 3.11 2.67 -14.11
CA LEU A 146 2.52 2.97 -15.41
C LEU A 146 1.01 3.28 -15.34
N SER A 147 0.40 3.04 -14.18
CA SER A 147 -0.98 3.36 -13.85
C SER A 147 -1.16 4.60 -12.98
N GLY A 148 -0.05 5.29 -12.70
CA GLY A 148 -0.03 6.51 -11.91
C GLY A 148 0.04 6.29 -10.40
N ILE A 149 0.36 5.07 -9.93
CA ILE A 149 0.54 4.77 -8.51
C ILE A 149 2.01 5.00 -8.12
N ASP A 150 2.26 5.78 -7.07
CA ASP A 150 3.60 6.06 -6.54
C ASP A 150 3.87 5.29 -5.23
N TRP A 151 2.81 4.83 -4.56
CA TRP A 151 2.85 4.31 -3.19
C TRP A 151 1.85 3.16 -3.03
N THR A 152 2.24 2.07 -2.37
CA THR A 152 1.33 0.96 -2.11
C THR A 152 1.13 0.64 -0.65
N PHE A 153 -0.09 0.27 -0.28
CA PHE A 153 -0.47 -0.24 1.04
C PHE A 153 -0.10 -1.73 1.18
N SER A 154 1.18 -2.05 0.98
CA SER A 154 1.74 -3.40 0.93
C SER A 154 3.24 -3.36 1.27
N PRO A 155 3.83 -4.43 1.85
CA PRO A 155 3.21 -5.71 2.23
C PRO A 155 2.40 -5.68 3.53
N MET A 156 1.40 -6.56 3.59
CA MET A 156 0.77 -6.99 4.84
C MET A 156 1.64 -8.09 5.46
N ILE A 157 2.10 -7.87 6.70
CA ILE A 157 3.09 -8.73 7.38
C ILE A 157 2.67 -9.05 8.81
N ASP A 158 1.37 -9.04 9.08
CA ASP A 158 0.81 -9.45 10.35
C ASP A 158 1.06 -10.95 10.56
N VAL A 159 1.64 -11.31 11.70
CA VAL A 159 1.78 -12.72 12.11
C VAL A 159 0.40 -13.22 12.55
N ALA A 160 -0.18 -14.13 11.77
CA ALA A 160 -1.53 -14.63 12.01
C ALA A 160 -1.52 -16.08 12.50
N ARG A 161 -2.11 -16.32 13.68
CA ARG A 161 -2.20 -17.65 14.31
C ARG A 161 -3.64 -18.13 14.52
N ASP A 162 -4.62 -17.34 14.07
CA ASP A 162 -6.02 -17.69 14.10
C ASP A 162 -6.55 -17.81 12.66
N PRO A 163 -6.72 -19.04 12.13
CA PRO A 163 -7.15 -19.24 10.75
C PRO A 163 -8.59 -18.78 10.48
N ARG A 164 -9.38 -18.43 11.52
CA ARG A 164 -10.73 -17.88 11.36
C ARG A 164 -10.73 -16.44 10.85
N TRP A 165 -9.62 -15.72 11.03
CA TRP A 165 -9.51 -14.33 10.60
C TRP A 165 -9.41 -14.26 9.07
N GLY A 166 -10.39 -13.62 8.43
CA GLY A 166 -10.50 -13.61 6.96
C GLY A 166 -9.30 -12.99 6.23
N ARG A 167 -8.44 -12.24 6.92
CA ARG A 167 -7.26 -11.56 6.36
C ARG A 167 -5.98 -12.38 6.44
N VAL A 168 -6.04 -13.64 6.89
CA VAL A 168 -4.88 -14.56 6.87
C VAL A 168 -4.30 -14.75 5.46
N SER A 169 -5.11 -14.55 4.41
CA SER A 169 -4.70 -14.64 3.01
C SER A 169 -3.70 -13.55 2.60
N GLU A 170 -3.69 -12.41 3.30
CA GLU A 170 -2.92 -11.22 2.94
C GLU A 170 -1.47 -11.27 3.45
N GLY A 171 -1.22 -12.03 4.52
CA GLY A 171 0.09 -12.19 5.15
C GLY A 171 0.82 -13.47 4.75
N TYR A 172 1.96 -13.76 5.40
CA TYR A 172 2.82 -14.90 5.05
C TYR A 172 2.78 -16.03 6.09
N GLY A 173 1.71 -16.10 6.90
CA GLY A 173 1.44 -17.18 7.84
C GLY A 173 1.79 -16.86 9.30
N GLU A 174 2.04 -17.91 10.09
CA GLU A 174 2.13 -17.85 11.56
C GLU A 174 3.54 -17.63 12.14
N ASP A 175 4.56 -17.70 11.28
CA ASP A 175 5.96 -17.60 11.69
C ASP A 175 6.51 -16.17 11.51
N PRO A 176 7.06 -15.55 12.56
CA PRO A 176 7.65 -14.21 12.49
C PRO A 176 8.82 -14.10 11.51
N TYR A 177 9.64 -15.15 11.37
CA TYR A 177 10.78 -15.13 10.47
C TYR A 177 10.33 -15.20 9.01
N THR A 178 9.38 -16.07 8.66
CA THR A 178 8.77 -16.13 7.33
C THR A 178 8.16 -14.79 6.95
N ASN A 179 7.33 -14.19 7.82
CA ASN A 179 6.76 -12.85 7.57
C ASN A 179 7.84 -11.78 7.39
N ALA A 180 8.93 -11.83 8.16
CA ALA A 180 10.06 -10.92 8.00
C ALA A 180 10.76 -11.10 6.64
N MET A 181 11.07 -12.33 6.24
CA MET A 181 11.84 -12.60 5.03
C MET A 181 11.05 -12.28 3.76
N PHE A 182 9.78 -12.67 3.70
CA PHE A 182 8.90 -12.34 2.59
C PHE A 182 8.53 -10.86 2.58
N GLY A 183 8.30 -10.24 3.74
CA GLY A 183 8.12 -8.79 3.84
C GLY A 183 9.31 -8.01 3.27
N VAL A 184 10.54 -8.38 3.62
CA VAL A 184 11.77 -7.78 3.09
C VAL A 184 11.89 -7.98 1.57
N ALA A 185 11.55 -9.17 1.07
CA ALA A 185 11.55 -9.47 -0.36
C ALA A 185 10.59 -8.55 -1.13
N THR A 186 9.36 -8.44 -0.62
CA THR A 186 8.32 -7.59 -1.21
C THR A 186 8.70 -6.11 -1.19
N VAL A 187 9.24 -5.60 -0.07
CA VAL A 187 9.75 -4.22 0.04
C VAL A 187 10.84 -3.95 -1.00
N LYS A 188 11.79 -4.87 -1.17
CA LYS A 188 12.85 -4.75 -2.19
C LYS A 188 12.30 -4.80 -3.61
N GLY A 189 11.30 -5.64 -3.86
CA GLY A 189 10.64 -5.72 -5.17
C GLY A 189 9.94 -4.41 -5.54
N TYR A 190 9.20 -3.83 -4.60
CA TYR A 190 8.51 -2.55 -4.83
C TYR A 190 9.45 -1.36 -4.99
N GLN A 191 10.40 -1.20 -4.06
CA GLN A 191 11.21 0.02 -3.96
C GLN A 191 12.49 -0.04 -4.79
N GLY A 192 12.88 -1.22 -5.28
CA GLY A 192 14.13 -1.42 -5.98
C GLY A 192 15.35 -1.02 -5.14
N LYS A 193 16.43 -0.60 -5.81
CA LYS A 193 17.63 -0.04 -5.16
C LYS A 193 17.57 1.48 -4.99
N ASP A 194 16.70 2.13 -5.75
CA ASP A 194 16.54 3.58 -5.82
C ASP A 194 15.06 3.88 -5.99
N LEU A 195 14.48 4.53 -4.99
CA LEU A 195 13.05 4.82 -4.96
C LEU A 195 12.63 5.84 -6.02
N SER A 196 13.58 6.58 -6.61
CA SER A 196 13.32 7.52 -7.70
C SER A 196 13.27 6.84 -9.09
N ASN A 197 13.47 5.53 -9.15
CA ASN A 197 13.33 4.77 -10.40
C ASN A 197 11.89 4.85 -10.91
N PRO A 198 11.68 5.04 -12.24
CA PRO A 198 10.33 5.22 -12.81
C PRO A 198 9.41 3.98 -12.71
N TYR A 199 9.93 2.83 -12.26
CA TYR A 199 9.19 1.60 -12.06
C TYR A 199 9.18 1.14 -10.59
N SER A 200 9.62 2.00 -9.66
CA SER A 200 9.56 1.75 -8.23
C SER A 200 8.42 2.51 -7.58
N ILE A 201 7.80 1.89 -6.57
CA ILE A 201 6.79 2.49 -5.72
C ILE A 201 7.22 2.39 -4.26
N ALA A 202 6.79 3.34 -3.43
CA ALA A 202 6.99 3.29 -1.99
C ALA A 202 6.19 2.13 -1.37
N ALA A 203 6.82 1.34 -0.50
CA ALA A 203 6.14 0.30 0.27
C ALA A 203 5.58 0.87 1.58
N CYS A 204 4.41 0.37 1.99
CA CYS A 204 3.77 0.70 3.25
C CYS A 204 3.50 -0.58 4.04
N LEU A 205 4.27 -0.79 5.11
CA LEU A 205 4.08 -1.96 5.95
C LEU A 205 2.74 -1.87 6.69
N LYS A 206 1.95 -2.94 6.67
CA LYS A 206 0.67 -2.98 7.38
C LYS A 206 0.38 -4.33 8.05
N HIS A 207 -0.44 -4.38 9.10
CA HIS A 207 -1.03 -3.23 9.81
C HIS A 207 -0.33 -3.09 11.17
N TYR A 208 0.41 -1.99 11.37
CA TYR A 208 1.31 -1.86 12.51
C TYR A 208 0.54 -1.53 13.81
N VAL A 209 0.42 -2.43 14.78
CA VAL A 209 0.95 -3.81 14.84
C VAL A 209 0.01 -4.76 15.59
N GLY A 210 0.10 -6.06 15.29
CA GLY A 210 -0.53 -7.12 16.07
C GLY A 210 -1.96 -7.43 15.64
N TYR A 211 -2.41 -6.88 14.52
CA TYR A 211 -3.78 -7.00 14.03
C TYR A 211 -4.19 -8.45 13.74
N GLY A 212 -3.23 -9.29 13.30
CA GLY A 212 -3.46 -10.73 13.09
C GLY A 212 -3.76 -11.55 14.35
N MET A 213 -3.71 -10.93 15.55
CA MET A 213 -4.11 -11.54 16.82
C MET A 213 -5.55 -11.21 17.22
N SER A 214 -6.31 -10.52 16.37
CA SER A 214 -7.70 -10.12 16.63
C SER A 214 -8.53 -11.25 17.27
N GLU A 215 -9.05 -11.00 18.48
CA GLU A 215 -9.56 -12.06 19.34
C GLU A 215 -10.71 -12.85 18.68
N GLY A 216 -10.61 -14.18 18.73
CA GLY A 216 -11.60 -15.08 18.15
C GLY A 216 -11.63 -15.06 16.62
N GLY A 217 -10.61 -14.50 15.96
CA GLY A 217 -10.53 -14.32 14.52
C GLY A 217 -11.53 -13.32 13.96
N ARG A 218 -12.11 -12.46 14.82
CA ARG A 218 -13.07 -11.43 14.40
C ARG A 218 -12.30 -10.20 13.94
N ASP A 219 -12.54 -9.76 12.72
CA ASP A 219 -11.85 -8.59 12.19
C ASP A 219 -12.12 -7.33 13.06
N TYR A 220 -11.15 -6.42 13.09
CA TYR A 220 -11.16 -5.17 13.89
C TYR A 220 -11.18 -5.33 15.42
N HIS A 221 -11.21 -6.56 15.93
CA HIS A 221 -11.31 -6.77 17.37
C HIS A 221 -10.00 -6.46 18.10
N PHE A 222 -10.07 -6.29 19.42
CA PHE A 222 -8.88 -6.05 20.22
C PHE A 222 -7.94 -7.27 20.15
N SER A 223 -6.67 -7.01 20.42
CA SER A 223 -5.61 -8.00 20.50
C SER A 223 -4.99 -7.93 21.89
N ASP A 224 -4.93 -9.06 22.59
CA ASP A 224 -4.20 -9.14 23.85
C ASP A 224 -2.81 -9.74 23.60
N VAL A 225 -1.79 -8.90 23.70
CA VAL A 225 -0.40 -9.21 23.36
C VAL A 225 0.49 -8.87 24.55
N SER A 226 1.09 -9.91 25.16
CA SER A 226 2.08 -9.70 26.21
C SER A 226 3.26 -8.85 25.71
N PRO A 227 3.92 -8.06 26.56
CA PRO A 227 5.10 -7.30 26.16
C PRO A 227 6.20 -8.16 25.52
N GLN A 228 6.37 -9.40 25.98
CA GLN A 228 7.32 -10.34 25.39
C GLN A 228 6.90 -10.74 23.98
N SER A 229 5.66 -11.18 23.79
CA SER A 229 5.12 -11.57 22.48
C SER A 229 5.17 -10.42 21.48
N LEU A 230 4.91 -9.17 21.94
CA LEU A 230 5.02 -7.99 21.10
C LEU A 230 6.42 -7.89 20.47
N TRP A 231 7.48 -8.04 21.27
CA TRP A 231 8.86 -7.93 20.81
C TRP A 231 9.38 -9.15 20.06
N GLU A 232 9.03 -10.36 20.51
CA GLU A 232 9.59 -11.60 19.99
C GLU A 232 8.79 -12.18 18.80
N THR A 233 7.55 -11.73 18.60
CA THR A 233 6.67 -12.22 17.52
C THR A 233 6.20 -11.10 16.61
N TYR A 234 5.44 -10.14 17.14
CA TYR A 234 4.65 -9.25 16.29
C TYR A 234 5.44 -8.06 15.72
N LEU A 235 6.47 -7.56 16.42
CA LEU A 235 7.34 -6.49 15.91
C LEU A 235 8.44 -6.99 14.96
N VAL A 236 8.76 -8.29 14.98
CA VAL A 236 9.89 -8.86 14.23
C VAL A 236 9.80 -8.59 12.72
N PRO A 237 8.67 -8.85 12.04
CA PRO A 237 8.55 -8.58 10.60
C PRO A 237 8.73 -7.11 10.26
N TYR A 238 8.11 -6.21 11.04
CA TYR A 238 8.20 -4.77 10.81
C TYR A 238 9.62 -4.24 11.03
N GLN A 239 10.32 -4.71 12.07
CA GLN A 239 11.70 -4.30 12.30
C GLN A 239 12.60 -4.70 11.13
N ALA A 240 12.44 -5.91 10.60
CA ALA A 240 13.21 -6.38 9.45
C ALA A 240 12.94 -5.54 8.21
N CYS A 241 11.67 -5.24 7.92
CA CYS A 241 11.27 -4.44 6.77
C CYS A 241 11.69 -2.95 6.89
N VAL A 242 11.62 -2.37 8.09
CA VAL A 242 12.16 -1.01 8.35
C VAL A 242 13.67 -0.98 8.12
N LYS A 243 14.42 -2.00 8.59
CA LYS A 243 15.86 -2.12 8.30
C LYS A 243 16.15 -2.32 6.81
N ALA A 244 15.24 -2.95 6.07
CA ALA A 244 15.33 -3.07 4.61
C ALA A 244 14.95 -1.78 3.86
N GLY A 245 14.54 -0.72 4.57
CA GLY A 245 14.29 0.60 4.01
C GLY A 245 12.85 0.84 3.57
N ALA A 246 11.87 0.11 4.10
CA ALA A 246 10.45 0.38 3.84
C ALA A 246 10.12 1.87 4.08
N ALA A 247 9.45 2.50 3.10
CA ALA A 247 9.29 3.95 3.07
C ALA A 247 8.23 4.48 4.03
N THR A 248 7.17 3.71 4.30
CA THR A 248 6.08 4.12 5.18
C THR A 248 5.50 2.93 5.95
N LEU A 249 4.65 3.24 6.93
CA LEU A 249 3.85 2.26 7.65
C LEU A 249 2.39 2.72 7.74
N MET A 250 1.47 1.77 7.88
CA MET A 250 0.06 2.00 8.17
C MET A 250 -0.22 1.56 9.60
N SER A 251 -0.91 2.39 10.40
CA SER A 251 -1.39 1.96 11.71
C SER A 251 -2.46 0.88 11.57
N ALA A 252 -2.76 0.14 12.64
CA ALA A 252 -3.81 -0.87 12.62
C ALA A 252 -5.12 -0.38 13.24
N PHE A 253 -6.18 -1.16 13.04
CA PHE A 253 -7.49 -0.93 13.63
C PHE A 253 -7.59 -1.40 15.08
N ASN A 254 -6.83 -2.41 15.47
CA ASN A 254 -7.00 -3.07 16.75
C ASN A 254 -6.50 -2.22 17.93
N ASP A 255 -7.10 -2.48 19.08
CA ASP A 255 -6.51 -2.19 20.37
C ASP A 255 -5.46 -3.25 20.73
N ILE A 256 -4.29 -2.83 21.23
CA ILE A 256 -3.19 -3.72 21.63
C ILE A 256 -3.05 -3.66 23.16
N SER A 257 -3.62 -4.64 23.86
CA SER A 257 -3.63 -4.76 25.32
C SER A 257 -4.02 -3.47 26.06
N GLY A 258 -5.10 -2.83 25.61
CA GLY A 258 -5.71 -1.63 26.18
C GLY A 258 -5.29 -0.31 25.55
N VAL A 259 -4.49 -0.32 24.47
CA VAL A 259 -4.07 0.89 23.75
C VAL A 259 -4.30 0.74 22.24
N PRO A 260 -5.19 1.54 21.62
CA PRO A 260 -5.40 1.55 20.17
C PRO A 260 -4.13 1.79 19.38
N ALA A 261 -3.91 0.99 18.33
CA ALA A 261 -2.70 1.07 17.51
C ALA A 261 -2.49 2.48 16.92
N SER A 262 -3.55 3.13 16.43
CA SER A 262 -3.51 4.52 15.92
C SER A 262 -3.23 5.59 17.00
N ALA A 263 -3.33 5.27 18.29
CA ALA A 263 -3.01 6.17 19.40
C ALA A 263 -1.85 5.68 20.29
N ASN A 264 -1.09 4.68 19.83
CA ASN A 264 -0.04 4.04 20.63
C ASN A 264 1.32 4.73 20.46
N HIS A 265 1.64 5.71 21.33
CA HIS A 265 2.91 6.45 21.27
C HIS A 265 4.15 5.57 21.42
N TYR A 266 4.04 4.50 22.21
CA TYR A 266 5.14 3.57 22.45
C TYR A 266 5.54 2.85 21.16
N THR A 267 4.59 2.29 20.42
CA THR A 267 4.91 1.58 19.16
C THR A 267 5.25 2.55 18.03
N LEU A 268 4.47 3.63 17.86
CA LEU A 268 4.56 4.55 16.72
C LEU A 268 5.71 5.55 16.82
N THR A 269 6.09 5.96 18.02
CA THR A 269 7.14 6.97 18.22
C THR A 269 8.36 6.40 18.91
N GLU A 270 8.22 5.76 20.07
CA GLU A 270 9.39 5.30 20.83
C GLU A 270 10.11 4.15 20.13
N ILE A 271 9.38 3.16 19.62
CA ILE A 271 9.96 2.04 18.89
C ILE A 271 10.29 2.47 17.46
N LEU A 272 9.27 2.80 16.67
CA LEU A 272 9.44 2.98 15.22
C LEU A 272 10.37 4.16 14.87
N LYS A 273 10.11 5.34 15.43
CA LYS A 273 10.85 6.57 15.05
C LYS A 273 12.14 6.74 15.83
N LYS A 274 12.12 6.54 17.15
CA LYS A 274 13.30 6.75 18.00
C LYS A 274 14.24 5.54 17.98
N ARG A 275 13.74 4.34 18.30
CA ARG A 275 14.60 3.15 18.42
C ARG A 275 15.05 2.58 17.08
N TRP A 276 14.15 2.49 16.09
CA TRP A 276 14.49 1.96 14.77
C TRP A 276 14.94 3.03 13.78
N GLY A 277 14.74 4.31 14.10
CA GLY A 277 15.21 5.42 13.26
C GLY A 277 14.45 5.58 11.95
N HIS A 278 13.21 5.08 11.85
CA HIS A 278 12.41 5.25 10.64
C HIS A 278 12.13 6.73 10.39
N ASP A 279 12.47 7.20 9.18
CA ASP A 279 12.42 8.61 8.79
C ASP A 279 11.34 8.91 7.73
N GLY A 280 10.58 7.90 7.31
CA GLY A 280 9.32 8.05 6.60
C GLY A 280 8.17 8.46 7.53
N PHE A 281 6.94 8.23 7.08
CA PHE A 281 5.73 8.62 7.80
C PHE A 281 4.80 7.43 8.08
N VAL A 282 3.93 7.59 9.08
CA VAL A 282 2.82 6.67 9.34
C VAL A 282 1.52 7.26 8.80
N VAL A 283 0.80 6.49 8.00
CA VAL A 283 -0.59 6.79 7.62
C VAL A 283 -1.54 6.05 8.54
N SER A 284 -2.69 6.64 8.86
CA SER A 284 -3.76 5.93 9.53
C SER A 284 -4.30 4.85 8.59
N ASP A 285 -4.85 3.76 9.13
CA ASP A 285 -5.77 2.95 8.33
C ASP A 285 -7.08 3.73 8.07
N TRP A 286 -7.91 3.22 7.18
CA TRP A 286 -9.14 3.83 6.70
C TRP A 286 -10.06 4.23 7.86
N ASN A 287 -10.21 5.53 8.06
CA ASN A 287 -11.00 6.11 9.15
C ASN A 287 -10.58 5.69 10.58
N SER A 288 -9.35 5.21 10.77
CA SER A 288 -8.92 4.68 12.07
C SER A 288 -8.67 5.77 13.13
N VAL A 289 -8.59 7.06 12.74
CA VAL A 289 -8.48 8.15 13.72
C VAL A 289 -9.84 8.38 14.38
N GLU A 290 -10.93 8.46 13.61
CA GLU A 290 -12.29 8.62 14.17
C GLU A 290 -12.71 7.42 15.04
N GLN A 291 -12.27 6.21 14.68
CA GLN A 291 -12.58 4.99 15.43
C GLN A 291 -12.06 4.99 16.87
N LEU A 292 -11.10 5.85 17.22
CA LEU A 292 -10.66 6.07 18.61
C LEU A 292 -11.82 6.47 19.55
N ILE A 293 -12.89 7.05 19.01
CA ILE A 293 -14.11 7.37 19.75
C ILE A 293 -14.88 6.10 20.10
N ALA A 294 -15.13 5.24 19.11
CA ALA A 294 -15.83 3.96 19.31
C ALA A 294 -15.04 3.00 20.22
N GLN A 295 -13.70 3.09 20.20
CA GLN A 295 -12.81 2.38 21.11
C GLN A 295 -12.78 2.94 22.53
N GLY A 296 -13.48 4.05 22.78
CA GLY A 296 -13.63 4.64 24.12
C GLY A 296 -12.40 5.41 24.61
N VAL A 297 -11.41 5.67 23.75
CA VAL A 297 -10.19 6.40 24.14
C VAL A 297 -10.23 7.88 23.77
N ALA A 298 -11.23 8.36 23.04
CA ALA A 298 -11.43 9.77 22.74
C ALA A 298 -12.90 10.16 22.88
N LYS A 299 -13.20 11.34 23.43
CA LYS A 299 -14.58 11.80 23.60
C LYS A 299 -15.20 12.37 22.32
N ASP A 300 -14.38 12.86 21.40
CA ASP A 300 -14.77 13.52 20.15
C ASP A 300 -13.65 13.44 19.11
N ARG A 301 -13.96 13.84 17.87
CA ARG A 301 -13.01 13.84 16.73
C ARG A 301 -11.78 14.69 17.01
N LYS A 302 -11.92 15.81 17.72
CA LYS A 302 -10.82 16.70 18.07
C LYS A 302 -9.82 16.01 19.01
N GLU A 303 -10.30 15.35 20.06
CA GLU A 303 -9.45 14.57 20.97
C GLU A 303 -8.84 13.36 20.27
N ALA A 304 -9.59 12.68 19.39
CA ALA A 304 -9.10 11.56 18.60
C ALA A 304 -7.91 11.99 17.71
N GLY A 305 -8.08 13.09 16.96
CA GLY A 305 -7.03 13.66 16.12
C GLY A 305 -5.78 14.07 16.91
N LEU A 306 -5.97 14.70 18.09
CA LEU A 306 -4.87 15.04 18.98
C LEU A 306 -4.10 13.79 19.43
N LYS A 307 -4.81 12.74 19.87
CA LYS A 307 -4.19 11.51 20.37
C LYS A 307 -3.44 10.76 19.28
N ALA A 308 -4.06 10.57 18.11
CA ALA A 308 -3.41 9.89 16.98
C ALA A 308 -2.14 10.62 16.51
N PHE A 309 -2.25 11.94 16.33
CA PHE A 309 -1.12 12.74 15.84
C PHE A 309 0.05 12.79 16.82
N MET A 310 -0.24 12.95 18.12
CA MET A 310 0.78 12.96 19.16
C MET A 310 1.37 11.57 19.43
N ALA A 311 0.63 10.50 19.16
CA ALA A 311 1.16 9.14 19.19
C ALA A 311 2.14 8.88 18.05
N GLY A 312 1.86 9.43 16.86
CA GLY A 312 2.77 9.39 15.73
C GLY A 312 2.14 9.00 14.40
N VAL A 313 0.83 9.19 14.23
CA VAL A 313 0.18 9.06 12.91
C VAL A 313 0.29 10.39 12.18
N GLU A 314 1.12 10.46 11.14
CA GLU A 314 1.35 11.68 10.37
C GLU A 314 0.23 12.00 9.38
N MET A 315 -0.31 11.00 8.70
CA MET A 315 -1.28 11.19 7.63
C MET A 315 -2.63 10.59 8.00
N ASP A 316 -3.67 11.42 8.00
CA ASP A 316 -5.06 11.05 8.22
C ASP A 316 -5.68 10.54 6.90
N MET A 317 -5.96 9.25 6.86
CA MET A 317 -6.63 8.58 5.75
C MET A 317 -8.15 8.70 5.91
N MET A 318 -8.76 9.45 4.99
CA MET A 318 -10.19 9.60 4.78
C MET A 318 -10.98 10.35 5.88
N ASP A 319 -10.57 10.35 7.16
CA ASP A 319 -11.40 10.90 8.23
C ASP A 319 -11.63 12.41 8.10
N LYS A 320 -10.64 13.17 7.62
CA LYS A 320 -10.59 14.65 7.64
C LYS A 320 -10.51 15.25 9.04
N VAL A 321 -10.28 14.44 10.07
CA VAL A 321 -10.16 14.87 11.47
C VAL A 321 -9.06 15.91 11.60
N TYR A 322 -7.92 15.71 10.92
CA TYR A 322 -6.79 16.63 11.01
C TYR A 322 -7.12 17.98 10.37
N LEU A 323 -7.73 17.96 9.18
CA LEU A 323 -8.17 19.16 8.48
C LEU A 323 -9.16 19.99 9.30
N GLU A 324 -10.13 19.34 9.94
CA GLU A 324 -11.18 20.00 10.72
C GLU A 324 -10.67 20.62 12.03
N ASN A 325 -9.70 19.98 12.70
CA ASN A 325 -9.43 20.27 14.11
C ASN A 325 -8.05 20.88 14.40
N PHE A 326 -7.06 20.73 13.51
CA PHE A 326 -5.66 21.08 13.85
C PHE A 326 -5.43 22.58 14.03
N GLN A 327 -6.10 23.43 13.24
CA GLN A 327 -5.97 24.88 13.39
C GLN A 327 -6.36 25.33 14.81
N GLN A 328 -7.44 24.76 15.35
CA GLN A 328 -7.87 25.04 16.71
C GLN A 328 -6.91 24.45 17.75
N LEU A 329 -6.49 23.19 17.60
CA LEU A 329 -5.57 22.52 18.53
C LEU A 329 -4.21 23.25 18.64
N ILE A 330 -3.73 23.83 17.55
CA ILE A 330 -2.50 24.62 17.52
C ILE A 330 -2.72 25.96 18.22
N LYS A 331 -3.84 26.65 17.96
CA LYS A 331 -4.20 27.89 18.66
C LYS A 331 -4.32 27.70 20.17
N GLU A 332 -4.77 26.51 20.59
CA GLU A 332 -4.87 26.10 22.00
C GLU A 332 -3.55 25.60 22.60
N ASN A 333 -2.44 25.64 21.85
CA ASN A 333 -1.13 25.12 22.24
C ASN A 333 -1.13 23.62 22.62
N LYS A 334 -2.09 22.85 22.08
CA LYS A 334 -2.15 21.39 22.27
C LYS A 334 -1.24 20.64 21.31
N ILE A 335 -1.03 21.19 20.12
CA ILE A 335 -0.07 20.68 19.13
C ILE A 335 1.00 21.76 18.90
N PRO A 336 2.28 21.48 19.23
CA PRO A 336 3.35 22.43 18.92
C PRO A 336 3.64 22.45 17.41
N MET A 337 3.95 23.63 16.85
CA MET A 337 4.25 23.78 15.42
C MET A 337 5.41 22.91 14.95
N SER A 338 6.41 22.66 15.80
CA SER A 338 7.54 21.77 15.48
C SER A 338 7.11 20.33 15.20
N ARG A 339 5.99 19.88 15.78
CA ARG A 339 5.43 18.55 15.55
C ARG A 339 4.70 18.47 14.20
N ILE A 340 4.04 19.56 13.78
CA ILE A 340 3.51 19.71 12.42
C ILE A 340 4.66 19.72 11.40
N ASP A 341 5.71 20.48 11.66
CA ASP A 341 6.85 20.62 10.75
C ASP A 341 7.58 19.30 10.53
N ASP A 342 7.81 18.50 11.59
CA ASP A 342 8.41 17.17 11.45
C ASP A 342 7.49 16.19 10.70
N ALA A 343 6.19 16.21 10.98
CA ALA A 343 5.21 15.36 10.29
C ALA A 343 5.20 15.63 8.78
N VAL A 344 5.13 16.91 8.40
CA VAL A 344 5.20 17.35 7.01
C VAL A 344 6.56 16.98 6.39
N ALA A 345 7.66 17.21 7.10
CA ALA A 345 9.00 16.87 6.62
C ALA A 345 9.14 15.38 6.24
N ARG A 346 8.53 14.47 7.02
CA ARG A 346 8.50 13.03 6.73
C ARG A 346 7.76 12.69 5.44
N ILE A 347 6.61 13.31 5.20
CA ILE A 347 5.83 13.13 3.97
C ILE A 347 6.58 13.68 2.77
N LEU A 348 7.15 14.89 2.90
CA LEU A 348 7.95 15.51 1.86
C LEU A 348 9.20 14.67 1.54
N ARG A 349 9.84 14.05 2.53
CA ARG A 349 10.99 13.15 2.32
C ARG A 349 10.66 11.98 1.41
N VAL A 350 9.52 11.34 1.61
CA VAL A 350 9.07 10.24 0.74
C VAL A 350 8.81 10.78 -0.68
N LYS A 351 8.14 11.93 -0.83
CA LYS A 351 7.92 12.57 -2.14
C LYS A 351 9.22 12.92 -2.88
N PHE A 352 10.24 13.42 -2.16
CA PHE A 352 11.56 13.69 -2.73
C PHE A 352 12.29 12.40 -3.12
N ARG A 353 12.23 11.36 -2.29
CA ARG A 353 12.86 10.04 -2.59
C ARG A 353 12.22 9.35 -3.80
N LEU A 354 10.93 9.55 -4.02
CA LEU A 354 10.22 9.10 -5.23
C LEU A 354 10.53 9.96 -6.46
N GLY A 355 11.31 11.05 -6.33
CA GLY A 355 11.63 11.94 -7.45
C GLY A 355 10.50 12.85 -7.89
N LEU A 356 9.35 12.89 -7.21
CA LEU A 356 8.13 13.57 -7.66
C LEU A 356 8.26 15.09 -7.75
N PHE A 357 9.23 15.71 -7.06
CA PHE A 357 9.50 17.14 -7.20
C PHE A 357 10.23 17.48 -8.49
N ASP A 358 10.95 16.51 -9.07
CA ASP A 358 11.79 16.71 -10.23
C ASP A 358 11.12 16.12 -11.49
N GLU A 359 10.47 14.97 -11.37
CA GLU A 359 9.70 14.29 -12.42
C GLU A 359 8.29 13.96 -11.88
N PRO A 360 7.36 14.94 -11.82
CA PRO A 360 6.08 14.75 -11.14
C PRO A 360 5.11 13.84 -11.88
N TYR A 361 5.30 13.59 -13.18
CA TYR A 361 4.32 12.94 -14.07
C TYR A 361 4.69 11.49 -14.39
N THR A 362 3.68 10.63 -14.56
CA THR A 362 3.90 9.25 -15.01
C THR A 362 3.89 9.15 -16.54
N THR A 363 4.58 8.15 -17.08
CA THR A 363 4.56 7.85 -18.51
C THR A 363 3.21 7.25 -18.90
N VAL A 364 2.62 7.74 -19.99
CA VAL A 364 1.37 7.19 -20.56
C VAL A 364 1.73 6.29 -21.73
N VAL A 365 1.37 5.01 -21.62
CA VAL A 365 1.50 4.01 -22.70
C VAL A 365 0.20 3.20 -22.83
N ASP A 366 0.04 2.50 -23.94
CA ASP A 366 -1.15 1.67 -24.20
C ASP A 366 -1.30 0.55 -23.17
N GLU A 367 -2.55 0.16 -22.87
CA GLU A 367 -2.85 -0.88 -21.87
C GLU A 367 -2.09 -2.20 -22.12
N LYS A 368 -1.96 -2.59 -23.39
CA LYS A 368 -1.26 -3.82 -23.82
C LYS A 368 0.24 -3.81 -23.51
N ASP A 369 0.85 -2.63 -23.36
CA ASP A 369 2.28 -2.46 -23.06
C ASP A 369 2.51 -2.25 -21.56
N ARG A 370 1.43 -2.05 -20.80
CA ARG A 370 1.45 -1.89 -19.34
C ARG A 370 1.33 -3.22 -18.62
N TYR A 371 0.42 -4.07 -19.07
CA TYR A 371 -0.06 -5.20 -18.29
C TYR A 371 0.16 -6.53 -18.98
N LEU A 372 0.15 -7.60 -18.18
CA LEU A 372 0.00 -8.98 -18.68
C LEU A 372 1.05 -9.35 -19.72
N GLN A 373 2.24 -8.77 -19.59
CA GLN A 373 3.38 -9.07 -20.47
C GLN A 373 3.69 -10.57 -20.40
N PRO A 374 4.19 -11.19 -21.49
CA PRO A 374 4.48 -12.62 -21.51
C PRO A 374 5.33 -13.07 -20.31
N GLU A 375 6.37 -12.32 -19.97
CA GLU A 375 7.27 -12.61 -18.84
C GLU A 375 6.54 -12.50 -17.50
N SER A 376 5.63 -11.54 -17.35
CA SER A 376 4.80 -11.38 -16.16
C SER A 376 3.89 -12.60 -15.95
N ARG A 377 3.29 -13.13 -17.03
CA ARG A 377 2.45 -14.33 -16.99
C ARG A 377 3.27 -15.60 -16.71
N THR A 378 4.47 -15.71 -17.28
CA THR A 378 5.40 -16.81 -16.97
C THR A 378 5.77 -16.82 -15.49
N LEU A 379 6.05 -15.65 -14.91
CA LEU A 379 6.31 -15.54 -13.47
C LEU A 379 5.09 -15.93 -12.63
N ALA A 380 3.87 -15.58 -13.08
CA ALA A 380 2.64 -15.96 -12.38
C ALA A 380 2.46 -17.49 -12.35
N SER A 381 2.66 -18.17 -13.49
CA SER A 381 2.66 -19.64 -13.57
C SER A 381 3.71 -20.22 -12.64
N LYS A 382 4.96 -19.76 -12.74
CA LYS A 382 6.07 -20.29 -11.94
C LYS A 382 5.82 -20.14 -10.43
N LEU A 383 5.35 -18.98 -9.99
CA LEU A 383 5.06 -18.76 -8.57
C LEU A 383 3.87 -19.60 -8.12
N ALA A 384 2.84 -19.77 -8.95
CA ALA A 384 1.74 -20.68 -8.65
C ALA A 384 2.24 -22.13 -8.51
N GLU A 385 3.06 -22.62 -9.43
CA GLU A 385 3.67 -23.96 -9.40
C GLU A 385 4.50 -24.18 -8.12
N GLU A 386 5.37 -23.25 -7.76
CA GLU A 386 6.19 -23.35 -6.53
C GLU A 386 5.36 -23.22 -5.25
N SER A 387 4.18 -22.58 -5.30
CA SER A 387 3.32 -22.36 -4.13
C SER A 387 2.37 -23.53 -3.82
N MET A 388 2.22 -24.51 -4.71
CA MET A 388 1.32 -25.65 -4.49
C MET A 388 1.85 -26.61 -3.42
N VAL A 389 1.05 -26.90 -2.40
CA VAL A 389 1.42 -27.81 -1.30
C VAL A 389 0.76 -29.18 -1.49
N LEU A 390 1.56 -30.22 -1.74
CA LEU A 390 1.06 -31.60 -1.80
C LEU A 390 0.81 -32.15 -0.39
N LEU A 391 -0.42 -32.02 0.11
CA LEU A 391 -0.78 -32.44 1.47
C LEU A 391 -0.83 -33.97 1.65
N LYS A 392 -1.20 -34.71 0.60
CA LYS A 392 -1.35 -36.17 0.65
C LYS A 392 -1.22 -36.79 -0.74
N ASN A 393 -0.43 -37.85 -0.86
CA ASN A 393 -0.30 -38.64 -2.08
C ASN A 393 -0.31 -40.14 -1.75
N LYS A 394 -1.50 -40.70 -1.52
CA LYS A 394 -1.65 -42.11 -1.16
C LYS A 394 -1.39 -42.99 -2.38
N ASN A 395 -0.62 -44.06 -2.22
CA ASN A 395 -0.30 -45.04 -3.27
C ASN A 395 0.36 -44.44 -4.53
N GLY A 396 0.94 -43.25 -4.45
CA GLY A 396 1.59 -42.60 -5.60
C GLY A 396 0.63 -42.29 -6.74
N ILE A 397 -0.60 -41.87 -6.45
CA ILE A 397 -1.60 -41.47 -7.48
C ILE A 397 -1.09 -40.31 -8.32
N LEU A 398 -0.39 -39.35 -7.70
CA LEU A 398 0.24 -38.23 -8.40
C LEU A 398 1.74 -38.49 -8.64
N PRO A 399 2.29 -38.08 -9.79
CA PRO A 399 1.60 -37.49 -10.94
C PRO A 399 0.70 -38.50 -11.67
N LEU A 400 -0.36 -38.02 -12.31
CA LEU A 400 -1.29 -38.88 -13.05
C LEU A 400 -0.55 -39.65 -14.16
N SER A 401 -0.78 -40.97 -14.25
CA SER A 401 -0.12 -41.79 -15.26
C SER A 401 -0.67 -41.51 -16.66
N SER A 402 0.16 -41.75 -17.68
CA SER A 402 -0.25 -41.67 -19.09
C SER A 402 -1.31 -42.72 -19.50
N GLU A 403 -1.57 -43.70 -18.62
CA GLU A 403 -2.60 -44.72 -18.82
C GLU A 403 -4.00 -44.19 -18.52
N VAL A 404 -4.13 -43.11 -17.74
CA VAL A 404 -5.41 -42.44 -17.50
C VAL A 404 -5.96 -41.93 -18.83
N LYS A 405 -7.15 -42.41 -19.22
CA LYS A 405 -7.83 -42.02 -20.48
C LYS A 405 -9.04 -41.14 -20.25
N LYS A 406 -9.56 -41.09 -19.02
CA LYS A 406 -10.73 -40.29 -18.65
C LYS A 406 -10.49 -39.66 -17.28
N ILE A 407 -10.79 -38.37 -17.16
CA ILE A 407 -10.74 -37.63 -15.89
C ILE A 407 -12.06 -36.89 -15.74
N ALA A 408 -12.75 -37.13 -14.62
CA ALA A 408 -13.88 -36.31 -14.20
C ALA A 408 -13.34 -35.14 -13.36
N VAL A 409 -13.75 -33.92 -13.70
CA VAL A 409 -13.40 -32.68 -13.01
C VAL A 409 -14.67 -32.13 -12.37
N ILE A 410 -14.79 -32.27 -11.06
CA ILE A 410 -16.03 -31.98 -10.33
C ILE A 410 -15.78 -30.91 -9.28
N GLY A 411 -16.66 -29.92 -9.20
CA GLY A 411 -16.71 -28.95 -8.10
C GLY A 411 -16.85 -27.49 -8.55
N PRO A 412 -17.34 -26.60 -7.67
CA PRO A 412 -17.64 -25.21 -8.00
C PRO A 412 -16.42 -24.41 -8.47
N MET A 413 -15.21 -24.78 -8.01
CA MET A 413 -13.95 -24.12 -8.39
C MET A 413 -13.42 -24.53 -9.77
N ALA A 414 -13.90 -25.63 -10.37
CA ALA A 414 -13.23 -26.20 -11.54
C ALA A 414 -13.24 -25.26 -12.75
N LYS A 415 -14.33 -24.52 -12.96
CA LYS A 415 -14.45 -23.49 -14.02
C LYS A 415 -14.50 -22.06 -13.48
N ASP A 416 -14.39 -21.88 -12.17
CA ASP A 416 -14.43 -20.56 -11.53
C ASP A 416 -13.11 -19.82 -11.78
N LYS A 417 -13.20 -18.65 -12.38
CA LYS A 417 -12.07 -17.77 -12.68
C LYS A 417 -11.95 -16.62 -11.69
N SER A 418 -13.06 -16.20 -11.10
CA SER A 418 -13.12 -15.02 -10.23
C SER A 418 -12.46 -15.30 -8.88
N ASN A 419 -12.83 -16.43 -8.24
CA ASN A 419 -12.27 -16.85 -6.96
C ASN A 419 -10.78 -17.24 -7.06
N LEU A 420 -10.29 -17.65 -8.24
CA LEU A 420 -8.86 -17.91 -8.46
C LEU A 420 -7.99 -16.65 -8.36
N LEU A 421 -8.55 -15.46 -8.54
CA LEU A 421 -7.84 -14.21 -8.28
C LEU A 421 -7.56 -13.99 -6.78
N GLY A 422 -8.35 -14.62 -5.91
CA GLY A 422 -8.30 -14.38 -4.46
C GLY A 422 -8.78 -12.99 -4.02
N SER A 423 -8.84 -12.80 -2.70
CA SER A 423 -9.16 -11.52 -2.06
C SER A 423 -8.10 -10.46 -2.39
N TRP A 424 -8.46 -9.17 -2.39
CA TRP A 424 -7.54 -8.05 -2.65
C TRP A 424 -6.86 -8.06 -4.04
N SER A 425 -7.52 -8.66 -5.04
CA SER A 425 -7.04 -8.72 -6.43
C SER A 425 -7.34 -7.48 -7.27
N TYR A 426 -8.23 -6.58 -6.80
CA TYR A 426 -8.62 -5.29 -7.39
C TYR A 426 -8.66 -5.22 -8.92
N ASN A 427 -7.54 -4.81 -9.53
CA ASN A 427 -7.46 -4.56 -10.95
C ASN A 427 -7.43 -5.88 -11.74
N GLY A 428 -7.22 -7.03 -11.10
CA GLY A 428 -7.43 -8.36 -11.66
C GLY A 428 -8.78 -8.49 -12.37
N ARG A 429 -8.81 -9.24 -13.48
CA ARG A 429 -10.02 -9.40 -14.29
C ARG A 429 -10.21 -10.87 -14.60
N GLU A 430 -11.41 -11.37 -14.32
CA GLU A 430 -11.81 -12.76 -14.52
C GLU A 430 -11.49 -13.28 -15.93
N LYS A 431 -11.74 -12.46 -16.96
CA LYS A 431 -11.49 -12.83 -18.36
C LYS A 431 -10.03 -13.19 -18.68
N ASP A 432 -9.08 -12.74 -17.86
CA ASP A 432 -7.64 -12.95 -18.08
C ASP A 432 -7.10 -14.18 -17.33
N VAL A 433 -7.96 -14.83 -16.53
CA VAL A 433 -7.65 -15.98 -15.68
C VAL A 433 -7.92 -17.28 -16.44
N GLU A 434 -6.99 -18.21 -16.27
CA GLU A 434 -7.17 -19.61 -16.66
C GLU A 434 -7.79 -20.38 -15.50
N SER A 435 -8.96 -20.98 -15.74
CA SER A 435 -9.60 -21.87 -14.77
C SER A 435 -8.85 -23.20 -14.66
N ILE A 436 -9.06 -23.94 -13.57
CA ILE A 436 -8.48 -25.27 -13.37
C ILE A 436 -8.83 -26.21 -14.55
N TYR A 437 -10.08 -26.17 -15.00
CA TYR A 437 -10.55 -26.99 -16.11
C TYR A 437 -9.85 -26.62 -17.43
N GLU A 438 -9.71 -25.33 -17.75
CA GLU A 438 -8.98 -24.89 -18.95
C GLU A 438 -7.49 -25.28 -18.89
N GLY A 439 -6.86 -25.23 -17.72
CA GLY A 439 -5.49 -25.69 -17.52
C GLY A 439 -5.35 -27.19 -17.78
N LEU A 440 -6.30 -28.01 -17.30
CA LEU A 440 -6.36 -29.44 -17.60
C LEU A 440 -6.60 -29.70 -19.10
N GLU A 441 -7.47 -28.94 -19.76
CA GLU A 441 -7.70 -29.04 -21.20
C GLU A 441 -6.42 -28.75 -22.00
N LYS A 442 -5.64 -27.75 -21.58
CA LYS A 442 -4.36 -27.42 -22.23
C LYS A 442 -3.29 -28.48 -22.01
N GLU A 443 -3.16 -28.99 -20.78
CA GLU A 443 -2.14 -29.98 -20.42
C GLU A 443 -2.39 -31.33 -21.12
N PHE A 444 -3.64 -31.82 -21.06
CA PHE A 444 -3.98 -33.14 -21.59
C PHE A 444 -4.38 -33.12 -23.07
N GLY A 445 -4.94 -32.02 -23.57
CA GLY A 445 -5.44 -31.92 -24.94
C GLY A 445 -6.39 -33.07 -25.29
N THR A 446 -6.10 -33.77 -26.39
CA THR A 446 -6.89 -34.95 -26.84
C THR A 446 -6.43 -36.27 -26.24
N LYS A 447 -5.40 -36.28 -25.36
CA LYS A 447 -4.83 -37.52 -24.79
C LYS A 447 -5.73 -38.14 -23.72
N VAL A 448 -6.55 -37.32 -23.07
CA VAL A 448 -7.46 -37.70 -21.98
C VAL A 448 -8.83 -37.10 -22.27
N GLN A 449 -9.89 -37.88 -22.12
CA GLN A 449 -11.26 -37.36 -22.16
C GLN A 449 -11.57 -36.69 -20.82
N LEU A 450 -11.79 -35.37 -20.84
CA LEU A 450 -12.26 -34.61 -19.69
C LEU A 450 -13.80 -34.60 -19.68
N SER A 451 -14.39 -34.86 -18.51
CA SER A 451 -15.80 -34.59 -18.22
C SER A 451 -15.89 -33.62 -17.07
N TYR A 452 -16.88 -32.73 -17.09
CA TYR A 452 -17.09 -31.73 -16.07
C TYR A 452 -18.51 -31.78 -15.55
N ALA A 453 -18.65 -31.67 -14.24
CA ALA A 453 -19.90 -31.37 -13.57
C ALA A 453 -19.60 -30.37 -12.45
N LYS A 454 -20.51 -29.42 -12.21
CA LYS A 454 -20.34 -28.48 -11.10
C LYS A 454 -20.54 -29.16 -9.75
N GLY A 455 -21.51 -30.07 -9.67
CA GLY A 455 -21.84 -30.83 -8.47
C GLY A 455 -22.63 -30.03 -7.45
N CYS A 456 -22.05 -28.96 -6.90
CA CYS A 456 -22.71 -28.11 -5.91
C CYS A 456 -22.21 -26.65 -5.98
N ALA A 457 -22.92 -25.76 -5.27
CA ALA A 457 -22.46 -24.39 -5.01
C ALA A 457 -21.44 -24.34 -3.85
N PHE A 458 -20.83 -23.17 -3.61
CA PHE A 458 -19.90 -22.97 -2.48
C PHE A 458 -20.59 -23.06 -1.12
N ASP A 459 -21.85 -22.66 -1.07
CA ASP A 459 -22.70 -22.60 0.11
C ASP A 459 -24.10 -23.14 -0.20
N GLY A 460 -24.89 -23.33 0.87
CA GLY A 460 -26.24 -23.86 0.77
C GLY A 460 -26.31 -25.39 0.87
N THR A 461 -27.51 -25.91 0.61
CA THR A 461 -27.86 -27.34 0.72
C THR A 461 -28.51 -27.87 -0.56
N ASP A 462 -28.26 -27.21 -1.69
CA ASP A 462 -28.78 -27.65 -2.99
C ASP A 462 -27.93 -28.81 -3.52
N GLU A 463 -28.57 -29.96 -3.69
CA GLU A 463 -27.96 -31.21 -4.14
C GLU A 463 -28.40 -31.58 -5.58
N THR A 464 -29.15 -30.71 -6.25
CA THR A 464 -29.77 -31.03 -7.56
C THR A 464 -28.76 -31.30 -8.68
N GLU A 465 -27.53 -30.79 -8.57
CA GLU A 465 -26.44 -30.98 -9.54
C GLU A 465 -25.52 -32.18 -9.18
N LEU A 466 -25.78 -32.92 -8.10
CA LEU A 466 -24.95 -34.06 -7.68
C LEU A 466 -25.16 -35.32 -8.54
N ASP A 467 -26.38 -35.56 -9.02
CA ASP A 467 -26.68 -36.74 -9.86
C ASP A 467 -26.02 -36.67 -11.26
N GLU A 468 -25.68 -35.46 -11.71
CA GLU A 468 -24.94 -35.22 -12.97
C GLU A 468 -23.43 -35.46 -12.81
N ALA A 469 -22.91 -35.38 -11.58
CA ALA A 469 -21.49 -35.47 -11.23
C ALA A 469 -21.03 -36.92 -10.98
#